data_AF-A0A6J1NB03-F1
#
_entry.id   AF-A0A6J1NB03-F1
#
_cell.length_a   1.000
_cell.length_b   1.000
_cell.length_c   1.000
_cell.angle_alpha   90.00
_cell.angle_beta   90.00
_cell.angle_gamma   90.00
#
_symmetry.space_group_name_H-M   'P 1'
#
loop_
_entity.id
_entity.type
_entity.pdbx_description
1 polymer ?
#
loop_
_entity_poly.entity_id
_entity_poly.type
_entity_poly.pdbx_seq_one_letter_code
_entity_poly.pdbx_strand_id
1 'polypeptide(L)'
;MKPSVDIDALRTEHESDEQWEVRRSFMLEHKDDFDEAELVTLAQIFTNIEFLGCRYPAQTMQRIALMAEKVSAKYRESRKNKLKRTFIGASDAAEQKAKRTFK
;
A
#
# COMPACT_ATOMS: atom_id res chain seq x y z
N MET A 1 -13.35 -16.75 -23.54
CA MET A 1 -12.71 -16.87 -22.21
C MET A 1 -11.46 -16.01 -22.26
N LYS A 2 -11.38 -14.93 -21.47
CA LYS A 2 -10.11 -14.23 -21.29
C LYS A 2 -9.13 -15.22 -20.62
N PRO A 3 -7.85 -15.28 -21.04
CA PRO A 3 -6.86 -16.09 -20.35
C PRO A 3 -6.75 -15.62 -18.90
N SER A 4 -6.69 -16.57 -17.97
CA SER A 4 -6.50 -16.28 -16.55
C SER A 4 -5.07 -15.77 -16.34
N VAL A 5 -4.92 -14.53 -15.90
CA VAL A 5 -3.62 -13.95 -15.56
C VAL A 5 -3.09 -14.61 -14.30
N ASP A 6 -1.86 -15.13 -14.35
CA ASP A 6 -1.15 -15.60 -13.16
C ASP A 6 -0.54 -14.40 -12.43
N ILE A 7 -1.26 -13.91 -11.42
CA ILE A 7 -0.83 -12.74 -10.66
C ILE A 7 0.47 -13.00 -9.92
N ASP A 8 0.69 -14.20 -9.38
CA ASP A 8 1.86 -14.47 -8.53
C ASP A 8 3.17 -14.47 -9.33
N ALA A 9 3.11 -14.79 -10.62
CA ALA A 9 4.22 -14.68 -11.56
C ALA A 9 4.61 -13.22 -11.90
N LEU A 10 3.75 -12.24 -11.63
CA LEU A 10 4.00 -10.82 -11.93
C LEU A 10 4.83 -10.10 -10.86
N ARG A 11 5.24 -10.79 -9.79
CA ARG A 11 6.08 -10.24 -8.72
C ARG A 11 7.50 -9.94 -9.24
N THR A 12 8.06 -8.82 -8.83
CA THR A 12 9.43 -8.40 -9.15
C THR A 12 10.35 -8.53 -7.94
N GLU A 13 11.66 -8.68 -8.18
CA GLU A 13 12.65 -8.83 -7.10
C GLU A 13 12.88 -7.54 -6.30
N HIS A 14 12.62 -6.38 -6.91
CA HIS A 14 12.94 -5.07 -6.32
C HIS A 14 11.81 -4.47 -5.48
N GLU A 15 10.61 -5.09 -5.46
CA GLU A 15 9.51 -4.59 -4.64
C GLU A 15 9.52 -5.23 -3.24
N SER A 16 9.25 -4.40 -2.22
CA SER A 16 9.09 -4.88 -0.85
C SER A 16 7.85 -5.78 -0.71
N ASP A 17 7.82 -6.66 0.30
CA ASP A 17 6.66 -7.51 0.59
C ASP A 17 5.37 -6.68 0.79
N GLU A 18 5.45 -5.56 1.51
CA GLU A 18 4.30 -4.67 1.74
C GLU A 18 3.79 -4.06 0.44
N GLN A 19 4.70 -3.63 -0.45
CA GLN A 19 4.32 -3.11 -1.76
C GLN A 19 3.69 -4.20 -2.64
N TRP A 20 4.27 -5.40 -2.62
CA TRP A 20 3.74 -6.54 -3.37
C TRP A 20 2.33 -6.93 -2.91
N GLU A 21 2.09 -7.05 -1.61
CA GLU A 21 0.77 -7.41 -1.07
C GLU A 21 -0.32 -6.42 -1.52
N VAL A 22 0.00 -5.12 -1.53
CA VAL A 22 -0.92 -4.07 -1.98
C VAL A 22 -1.15 -4.14 -3.49
N ARG A 23 -0.08 -4.31 -4.28
CA ARG A 23 -0.16 -4.45 -5.74
C ARG A 23 -0.97 -5.68 -6.13
N ARG A 24 -0.69 -6.81 -5.50
CA ARG A 24 -1.38 -8.09 -5.68
C ARG A 24 -2.86 -8.00 -5.35
N SER A 25 -3.20 -7.36 -4.22
CA SER A 25 -4.59 -7.15 -3.82
C SER A 25 -5.36 -6.31 -4.84
N PHE A 26 -4.70 -5.28 -5.41
CA PHE A 26 -5.29 -4.49 -6.49
C PHE A 26 -5.52 -5.33 -7.75
N MET A 27 -4.52 -6.11 -8.16
CA MET A 27 -4.66 -6.94 -9.36
C MET A 27 -5.74 -8.01 -9.20
N LEU A 28 -5.84 -8.66 -8.04
CA LEU A 28 -6.85 -9.69 -7.79
C LEU A 28 -8.29 -9.16 -7.81
N GLU A 29 -8.51 -7.94 -7.32
CA GLU A 29 -9.85 -7.31 -7.33
C GLU A 29 -10.31 -7.00 -8.76
N HIS A 30 -9.38 -6.64 -9.66
CA HIS A 30 -9.69 -6.11 -11.00
C HIS A 30 -9.30 -7.06 -12.14
N LYS A 31 -8.87 -8.28 -11.85
CA LYS A 31 -8.30 -9.23 -12.84
C LYS A 31 -9.26 -9.61 -13.97
N ASP A 32 -10.57 -9.58 -13.71
CA ASP A 32 -11.59 -10.00 -14.67
C ASP A 32 -12.05 -8.84 -15.57
N ASP A 33 -11.83 -7.59 -15.11
CA ASP A 33 -12.29 -6.37 -15.78
C ASP A 33 -11.35 -5.95 -16.93
N PHE A 34 -10.04 -6.14 -16.76
CA PHE A 34 -9.01 -5.66 -17.70
C PHE A 34 -8.34 -6.80 -18.46
N ASP A 35 -7.51 -6.46 -19.44
CA ASP A 35 -6.48 -7.38 -19.94
C ASP A 35 -5.24 -7.31 -19.03
N GLU A 36 -4.29 -8.24 -19.22
CA GLU A 36 -3.10 -8.31 -18.39
C GLU A 36 -2.26 -7.03 -18.43
N ALA A 37 -2.05 -6.47 -19.61
CA ALA A 37 -1.19 -5.30 -19.80
C ALA A 37 -1.79 -4.06 -19.13
N GLU A 38 -3.09 -3.83 -19.29
CA GLU A 38 -3.81 -2.73 -18.66
C GLU A 38 -3.86 -2.94 -17.13
N LEU A 39 -4.13 -4.15 -16.66
CA LEU A 39 -4.15 -4.48 -15.23
C LEU A 39 -2.81 -4.19 -14.55
N VAL A 40 -1.71 -4.67 -15.14
CA VAL A 40 -0.35 -4.46 -14.64
C VAL A 40 -0.03 -2.97 -14.60
N THR A 41 -0.40 -2.23 -15.65
CA THR A 41 -0.17 -0.78 -15.74
C THR A 41 -0.92 -0.02 -14.65
N LEU A 42 -2.21 -0.32 -14.45
CA LEU A 42 -3.03 0.32 -13.42
C LEU A 42 -2.52 0.00 -12.02
N ALA A 43 -2.14 -1.25 -11.75
CA ALA A 43 -1.56 -1.65 -10.47
C ALA A 43 -0.21 -0.97 -10.20
N GLN A 44 0.62 -0.77 -11.23
CA GLN A 44 1.88 -0.04 -11.10
C GLN A 44 1.65 1.45 -10.81
N ILE A 45 0.71 2.09 -11.52
CA ILE A 45 0.35 3.50 -11.26
C ILE A 45 -0.14 3.66 -9.83
N PHE A 46 -1.04 2.77 -9.38
CA PHE A 46 -1.55 2.78 -8.01
C PHE A 46 -0.43 2.69 -6.97
N THR A 47 0.47 1.71 -7.10
CA THR A 47 1.58 1.55 -6.16
C THR A 47 2.58 2.70 -6.22
N ASN A 48 2.86 3.27 -7.40
CA ASN A 48 3.70 4.45 -7.52
C ASN A 48 3.11 5.68 -6.81
N ILE A 49 1.78 5.85 -6.86
CA ILE A 49 1.10 6.92 -6.12
C ILE A 49 1.23 6.72 -4.61
N GLU A 50 0.95 5.50 -4.12
CA GLU A 50 0.89 5.21 -2.68
C GLU A 50 2.27 5.10 -2.01
N PHE A 51 3.26 4.50 -2.68
CA PHE A 51 4.58 4.22 -2.10
C PHE A 51 5.66 5.22 -2.52
N LEU A 52 5.61 5.71 -3.76
CA LEU A 52 6.64 6.62 -4.30
C LEU A 52 6.17 8.08 -4.33
N GLY A 53 4.90 8.34 -4.03
CA GLY A 53 4.34 9.70 -4.04
C GLY A 53 4.21 10.29 -5.45
N CYS A 54 4.21 9.47 -6.49
CA CYS A 54 4.08 9.94 -7.87
C CYS A 54 2.74 10.67 -8.11
N ARG A 55 2.72 11.51 -9.14
CA ARG A 55 1.53 12.22 -9.60
C ARG A 55 1.36 12.03 -11.09
N TYR A 56 0.12 11.77 -11.49
CA TYR A 56 -0.29 11.55 -12.88
C TYR A 56 -1.35 12.59 -13.25
N PRO A 57 -1.75 12.70 -14.53
CA PRO A 57 -2.84 13.59 -14.94
C PRO A 57 -4.12 13.38 -14.11
N ALA A 58 -4.89 14.44 -13.92
CA ALA A 58 -6.04 14.46 -13.01
C ALA A 58 -7.04 13.32 -13.27
N GLN A 59 -7.31 13.03 -14.54
CA GLN A 59 -8.20 11.93 -14.94
C GLN A 59 -7.68 10.57 -14.49
N THR A 60 -6.37 10.32 -14.62
CA THR A 60 -5.73 9.08 -14.17
C THR A 60 -5.79 8.97 -12.65
N MET A 61 -5.51 10.07 -11.93
CA MET A 61 -5.58 10.09 -10.47
C MET A 61 -6.99 9.75 -9.97
N GLN A 62 -8.02 10.33 -10.59
CA GLN A 62 -9.43 10.05 -10.26
C GLN A 62 -9.80 8.59 -10.55
N ARG A 63 -9.42 8.08 -11.73
CA ARG A 63 -9.67 6.68 -12.10
C ARG A 63 -9.05 5.71 -11.09
N ILE A 64 -7.78 5.92 -10.73
CA ILE A 64 -7.09 5.07 -9.76
C ILE A 64 -7.71 5.19 -8.38
N ALA A 65 -8.10 6.39 -7.94
CA ALA A 65 -8.74 6.59 -6.64
C ALA A 65 -10.05 5.80 -6.51
N LEU A 66 -10.88 5.79 -7.56
CA LEU A 66 -12.12 5.01 -7.62
C LEU A 66 -11.84 3.50 -7.56
N MET A 67 -10.88 3.01 -8.36
CA MET A 67 -10.51 1.59 -8.38
C MET A 67 -9.88 1.13 -7.06
N ALA A 68 -9.13 2.02 -6.40
CA ALA A 68 -8.45 1.73 -5.15
C ALA A 68 -9.39 1.74 -3.94
N GLU A 69 -10.64 2.22 -4.03
CA GLU A 69 -11.53 2.33 -2.87
C GLU A 69 -11.72 0.98 -2.15
N LYS A 70 -11.94 -0.10 -2.92
CA LYS A 70 -12.14 -1.46 -2.39
C LYS A 70 -10.87 -2.10 -1.81
N VAL A 71 -9.71 -1.76 -2.39
CA VAL A 71 -8.41 -2.33 -2.03
C VAL A 71 -7.78 -1.57 -0.86
N SER A 72 -7.92 -0.25 -0.89
CA SER A 72 -7.27 0.69 0.04
C SER A 72 -7.88 0.66 1.43
N ALA A 73 -9.12 0.20 1.62
CA ALA A 73 -9.73 0.11 2.95
C ALA A 73 -8.86 -0.75 3.89
N LYS A 74 -8.48 -1.97 3.47
CA LYS A 74 -7.65 -2.88 4.28
C LYS A 74 -6.22 -2.35 4.49
N TYR A 75 -5.61 -1.77 3.45
CA TYR A 75 -4.24 -1.24 3.54
C TYR A 75 -4.16 0.05 4.39
N ARG A 76 -5.11 0.96 4.24
CA ARG A 76 -5.15 2.19 5.05
C ARG A 76 -5.40 1.88 6.52
N GLU A 77 -6.26 0.91 6.81
CA GLU A 77 -6.48 0.41 8.18
C GLU A 77 -5.17 -0.09 8.83
N SER A 78 -4.37 -0.90 8.12
CA SER A 78 -3.10 -1.41 8.66
C SER A 78 -2.05 -0.30 8.86
N ARG A 79 -2.11 0.78 8.06
CA ARG A 79 -1.22 1.95 8.17
C ARG A 79 -1.64 2.95 9.25
N LYS A 80 -2.93 3.04 9.64
CA LYS A 80 -3.42 3.97 10.69
C LYS A 80 -2.65 3.85 12.01
N ASN A 81 -2.14 2.66 12.32
CA ASN A 81 -1.41 2.39 13.56
C ASN A 81 0.12 2.39 13.43
N LYS A 82 0.68 2.31 12.20
CA LYS A 82 2.13 2.20 11.97
C LYS A 82 2.91 3.48 12.31
N LEU A 83 2.29 4.66 12.16
CA LEU A 83 2.93 5.95 12.45
C LEU A 83 2.21 6.71 13.57
N LYS A 84 1.93 6.05 14.70
CA LYS A 84 1.69 6.80 15.94
C LYS A 84 3.04 7.34 16.41
N ARG A 85 3.41 8.53 15.92
CA ARG A 85 4.54 9.28 16.46
C ARG A 85 4.21 9.56 17.92
N THR A 86 4.68 8.71 18.82
CA THR A 86 4.62 8.96 20.26
C THR A 86 5.54 10.16 20.50
N PHE A 87 4.96 11.36 20.48
CA PHE A 87 5.60 12.53 21.04
C PHE A 87 5.60 12.34 22.55
N ILE A 88 6.65 11.72 23.05
CA ILE A 88 6.88 11.61 24.49
C ILE A 88 7.63 12.87 24.90
N GLY A 89 7.14 13.58 25.92
CA GLY A 89 7.89 14.69 26.50
C GLY A 89 9.23 14.19 27.04
N ALA A 90 10.28 15.01 26.96
CA ALA A 90 11.60 14.62 27.49
C ALA A 90 11.55 14.22 28.98
N SER A 91 10.64 14.85 29.75
CA SER A 91 10.35 14.51 31.14
C SER A 91 9.78 13.10 31.28
N ASP A 92 8.73 12.78 30.51
CA ASP A 92 8.06 11.46 30.58
C ASP A 92 8.99 10.32 30.15
N ALA A 93 9.85 10.57 29.15
CA ALA A 93 10.87 9.61 28.71
C ALA A 93 11.95 9.38 29.79
N ALA A 94 12.40 10.44 30.47
CA ALA A 94 13.36 10.35 31.56
C ALA A 94 12.78 9.61 32.79
N GLU A 95 11.52 9.88 33.13
CA GLU A 95 10.84 9.25 34.25
C GLU A 95 10.58 7.74 34.01
N GLN A 96 10.23 7.35 32.78
CA GLN A 96 10.14 5.92 32.41
C GLN A 96 11.48 5.20 32.51
N LYS A 97 12.59 5.86 32.15
CA LYS A 97 13.94 5.29 32.30
C LYS A 97 14.31 5.09 33.77
N ALA A 98 14.03 6.08 34.62
CA ALA A 98 14.26 5.98 36.05
C ALA A 98 13.46 4.82 36.67
N LYS A 99 12.14 4.74 36.41
CA LYS A 99 11.26 3.67 36.92
C LYS A 99 11.69 2.26 36.50
N ARG A 100 12.34 2.10 35.35
CA ARG A 100 12.89 0.80 34.88
C ARG A 100 14.16 0.38 35.61
N THR A 101 14.89 1.30 36.22
CA THR A 101 16.19 1.05 36.85
C THR A 101 16.03 0.66 38.33
N PHE A 102 14.86 0.91 38.92
CA PHE A 102 14.53 0.59 40.32
C PHE A 102 13.74 -0.73 40.48
N LYS A 103 13.86 -1.67 39.53
CA LYS A 103 13.29 -3.03 39.64
C LYS A 103 14.39 -4.08 39.61
#